data_AF-A0A9X8X3S5-F1
#
_entry.id   AF-A0A9X8X3S5-F1
#
_cell.length_a   1.000
_cell.length_b   1.000
_cell.length_c   1.000
_cell.angle_alpha   90.00
_cell.angle_beta   90.00
_cell.angle_gamma   90.00
#
_symmetry.space_group_name_H-M   'P 1'
#
loop_
_entity.id
_entity.type
_entity.pdbx_description
1 polymer ?
#
loop_
_entity_poly.entity_id
_entity_poly.type
_entity_poly.pdbx_seq_one_letter_code
_entity_poly.pdbx_strand_id
1 'polypeptide(L)'
;MQKEVLNVNPLARKILHCLSVAGVFMTAFGFLYLLQMYTIGLIFSFNELKINGFPIHIAIYSITSLFLIKKYLTISSPYKDE
;
A
#
# COMPACT_ATOMS: atom_id res chain seq x y z
N MET A 1 15.53 -21.67 -11.58
CA MET A 1 15.02 -20.77 -10.52
C MET A 1 13.51 -20.80 -10.35
N GLN A 2 12.67 -20.77 -11.41
CA GLN A 2 11.20 -20.79 -11.22
C GLN A 2 10.63 -22.09 -10.60
N LYS A 3 11.27 -23.25 -10.83
CA LYS A 3 10.75 -24.55 -10.37
C LYS A 3 10.93 -24.85 -8.87
N GLU A 4 11.89 -24.23 -8.17
CA GLU A 4 12.08 -24.46 -6.72
C GLU A 4 11.10 -23.62 -5.88
N VAL A 5 10.73 -22.46 -6.39
CA VAL A 5 9.82 -21.50 -5.74
C VAL A 5 8.35 -22.00 -5.76
N LEU A 6 8.05 -22.99 -6.60
CA LEU A 6 6.74 -23.63 -6.71
C LEU A 6 6.47 -24.67 -5.59
N ASN A 7 7.50 -25.14 -4.89
CA ASN A 7 7.37 -26.09 -3.79
C ASN A 7 7.22 -25.41 -2.41
N VAL A 8 6.81 -24.15 -2.39
CA VAL A 8 6.60 -23.39 -1.16
C VAL A 8 5.25 -23.79 -0.56
N ASN A 9 5.26 -24.16 0.72
CA ASN A 9 4.06 -24.51 1.50
C ASN A 9 2.93 -23.48 1.23
N PRO A 10 1.69 -23.92 0.97
CA PRO A 10 0.57 -23.02 0.68
C PRO A 10 0.35 -21.93 1.74
N LEU A 11 0.72 -22.19 3.01
CA LEU A 11 0.71 -21.17 4.06
C LEU A 11 1.79 -20.10 3.85
N ALA A 12 3.02 -20.49 3.52
CA ALA A 12 4.10 -19.57 3.21
C ALA A 12 3.79 -18.73 1.96
N ARG A 13 3.13 -19.32 0.95
CA ARG A 13 2.62 -18.60 -0.24
C ARG A 13 1.64 -17.49 0.15
N LYS A 14 0.66 -17.77 1.04
CA LYS A 14 -0.29 -16.75 1.54
C LYS A 14 0.41 -15.65 2.32
N ILE A 15 1.38 -16.01 3.17
CA ILE A 15 2.14 -15.04 3.97
C ILE A 15 2.96 -14.11 3.05
N LEU A 16 3.68 -14.66 2.07
CA LEU A 16 4.47 -13.89 1.11
C LEU A 16 3.59 -12.97 0.25
N HIS A 17 2.42 -13.44 -0.16
CA HIS A 17 1.45 -12.60 -0.88
C HIS A 17 0.96 -11.45 0.00
N CYS A 18 0.57 -11.74 1.25
CA CYS A 18 0.15 -10.72 2.20
C CYS A 18 1.26 -9.69 2.47
N LEU A 19 2.49 -10.15 2.64
CA LEU A 19 3.67 -9.30 2.83
C LEU A 19 3.93 -8.41 1.61
N SER A 20 3.76 -8.95 0.40
CA SER A 20 3.89 -8.19 -0.84
C SER A 20 2.82 -7.11 -0.96
N VAL A 21 1.56 -7.43 -0.64
CA VAL A 21 0.46 -6.46 -0.61
C VAL A 21 0.72 -5.37 0.43
N ALA A 22 1.17 -5.74 1.63
CA ALA A 22 1.50 -4.80 2.68
C ALA A 22 2.68 -3.88 2.28
N GLY A 23 3.73 -4.42 1.68
CA GLY A 23 4.88 -3.64 1.21
C GLY A 23 4.51 -2.64 0.12
N VAL A 24 3.70 -3.08 -0.86
CA VAL A 24 3.18 -2.20 -1.91
C VAL A 24 2.29 -1.10 -1.32
N PHE A 25 1.47 -1.44 -0.32
CA PHE A 25 0.67 -0.45 0.41
C PHE A 25 1.52 0.59 1.13
N MET A 26 2.52 0.14 1.90
CA MET A 26 3.42 1.05 2.61
C MET A 26 4.19 1.96 1.65
N THR A 27 4.60 1.43 0.50
CA THR A 27 5.31 2.20 -0.54
C THR A 27 4.41 3.25 -1.17
N ALA A 28 3.18 2.88 -1.56
CA ALA A 28 2.21 3.81 -2.14
C ALA A 28 1.82 4.93 -1.14
N PHE A 29 1.60 4.54 0.12
CA PHE A 29 1.29 5.49 1.20
C PHE A 29 2.47 6.44 1.44
N GLY A 30 3.69 5.91 1.56
CA GLY A 30 4.90 6.71 1.74
C GLY A 30 5.16 7.65 0.56
N PHE A 31 4.91 7.21 -0.66
CA PHE A 31 5.03 8.05 -1.86
C PHE A 31 4.01 9.19 -1.84
N LEU A 32 2.74 8.93 -1.52
CA LEU A 32 1.73 9.98 -1.37
C LEU A 32 2.08 10.97 -0.25
N TYR A 33 2.63 10.48 0.86
CA TYR A 33 3.07 11.30 1.97
C TYR A 33 4.25 12.21 1.59
N LEU A 34 5.25 11.67 0.87
CA LEU A 34 6.36 12.46 0.34
C LEU A 34 5.88 13.47 -0.71
N LEU A 35 4.95 13.06 -1.57
CA LEU A 35 4.37 13.94 -2.58
C LEU A 35 3.60 15.08 -1.89
N GLN A 36 2.86 14.82 -0.81
CA GLN A 36 2.32 15.89 0.05
C GLN A 36 3.43 16.82 0.55
N MET A 37 4.51 16.26 1.12
CA MET A 37 5.58 17.03 1.74
C MET A 37 6.27 17.97 0.74
N TYR A 38 6.50 17.49 -0.49
CA TYR A 38 7.22 18.23 -1.53
C TYR A 38 6.34 19.14 -2.38
N THR A 39 5.07 18.76 -2.62
CA THR A 39 4.29 19.43 -3.67
C THR A 39 3.70 20.74 -3.15
N ILE A 40 3.11 20.81 -1.94
CA ILE A 40 2.41 22.05 -1.55
C ILE A 40 2.18 22.19 -0.03
N GLY A 41 2.55 23.34 0.53
CA GLY A 41 2.11 23.84 1.84
C GLY A 41 0.58 24.00 2.01
N LEU A 42 -0.23 23.62 1.01
CA LEU A 42 -1.70 23.60 1.05
C LEU A 42 -2.27 22.50 1.94
N ILE A 43 -1.52 21.43 2.19
CA ILE A 43 -1.95 20.33 3.08
C ILE A 43 -1.56 20.61 4.54
N PHE A 44 -0.76 21.66 4.84
CA PHE A 44 -0.56 22.09 6.23
C PHE A 44 -1.90 22.43 6.91
N SER A 45 -2.88 23.01 6.20
CA SER A 45 -4.26 23.16 6.70
C SER A 45 -5.00 21.83 6.91
N PHE A 46 -4.71 20.79 6.10
CA PHE A 46 -5.26 19.45 6.30
C PHE A 46 -4.60 18.68 7.44
N ASN A 47 -3.40 19.07 7.83
CA ASN A 47 -2.69 18.54 9.00
C ASN A 47 -3.27 19.10 10.31
N GLU A 48 -3.82 20.32 10.26
CA GLU A 48 -4.59 20.91 11.35
C GLU A 48 -6.03 20.37 11.44
N LEU A 49 -6.57 19.84 10.33
CA LEU A 49 -7.87 19.17 10.33
C LEU A 49 -7.78 17.82 11.05
N LYS A 50 -8.05 17.89 12.36
CA LYS A 50 -8.17 16.74 13.27
C LYS A 50 -9.62 16.63 13.72
N ILE A 51 -10.25 15.48 13.48
CA ILE A 51 -11.54 15.16 14.08
C ILE A 51 -11.25 14.34 15.33
N ASN A 52 -11.66 14.85 16.51
CA ASN A 52 -11.46 14.18 17.79
C ASN A 52 -9.98 13.82 18.08
N GLY A 53 -9.05 14.66 17.62
CA GLY A 53 -7.60 14.43 17.73
C GLY A 53 -7.00 13.52 16.66
N PHE A 54 -7.83 12.87 15.83
CA PHE A 54 -7.35 11.98 14.77
C PHE A 54 -7.07 12.77 13.47
N PRO A 55 -5.87 12.64 12.88
CA PRO A 55 -5.54 13.38 11.66
C PRO A 55 -6.27 12.80 10.45
N ILE A 56 -7.09 13.61 9.79
CA ILE A 56 -7.95 13.15 8.67
C ILE A 56 -7.12 12.73 7.45
N HIS A 57 -5.95 13.34 7.25
CA HIS A 57 -5.06 13.03 6.14
C HIS A 57 -4.65 11.54 6.11
N ILE A 58 -4.53 10.88 7.28
CA ILE A 58 -4.23 9.44 7.36
C ILE A 58 -5.31 8.60 6.69
N ALA A 59 -6.58 8.94 6.92
CA ALA A 59 -7.71 8.25 6.31
C ALA A 59 -7.75 8.47 4.79
N ILE A 60 -7.55 9.72 4.36
CA ILE A 60 -7.54 10.08 2.94
C ILE A 60 -6.41 9.34 2.21
N TYR A 61 -5.19 9.31 2.76
CA TYR A 61 -4.07 8.60 2.15
C TYR A 61 -4.22 7.10 2.17
N SER A 62 -4.81 6.54 3.22
CA SER A 62 -5.11 5.11 3.25
C SER A 62 -6.09 4.73 2.13
N ILE A 63 -7.15 5.50 1.94
CA ILE A 63 -8.15 5.28 0.88
C ILE A 63 -7.53 5.47 -0.51
N THR A 64 -6.78 6.55 -0.73
CA THR A 64 -6.14 6.80 -2.03
C THR A 64 -5.07 5.77 -2.35
N SER A 65 -4.28 5.32 -1.36
CA SER A 65 -3.32 4.23 -1.53
C SER A 65 -4.03 2.93 -1.92
N LEU A 66 -5.10 2.55 -1.20
CA LEU A 66 -5.89 1.37 -1.53
C LEU A 66 -6.49 1.46 -2.93
N PHE A 67 -6.99 2.63 -3.33
CA PHE A 67 -7.54 2.85 -4.66
C PHE A 67 -6.46 2.74 -5.75
N LEU A 68 -5.29 3.35 -5.53
CA LEU A 68 -4.13 3.26 -6.42
C LEU A 68 -3.68 1.80 -6.60
N ILE A 69 -3.57 1.07 -5.50
CA ILE A 69 -3.17 -0.34 -5.54
C ILE A 69 -4.21 -1.15 -6.31
N LYS A 70 -5.49 -1.02 -5.96
CA LYS A 70 -6.57 -1.77 -6.61
C LYS A 70 -6.65 -1.47 -8.12
N LYS A 71 -6.42 -0.22 -8.53
CA LYS A 71 -6.60 0.23 -9.91
C LYS A 71 -5.37 0.00 -10.79
N TYR A 72 -4.17 0.21 -10.27
CA TYR A 72 -2.92 0.21 -11.05
C TYR A 72 -1.98 -0.94 -10.73
N LEU A 73 -2.11 -1.57 -9.56
CA LEU A 73 -1.28 -2.69 -9.15
C LEU A 73 -2.12 -3.95 -9.08
N THR A 74 -2.23 -4.65 -10.20
CA THR A 74 -2.69 -6.04 -10.17
C THR A 74 -1.58 -6.87 -9.52
N ILE A 75 -1.67 -7.05 -8.21
CA ILE A 75 -0.75 -7.91 -7.46
C ILE A 75 -1.13 -9.36 -7.80
N SER A 76 -0.73 -9.79 -8.99
CA SER A 76 -0.73 -11.18 -9.40
C SER A 76 0.31 -11.87 -8.54
N SER A 77 -0.12 -12.76 -7.64
CA SER A 77 0.82 -13.68 -6.99
C SER A 77 1.58 -14.40 -8.11
N PRO A 78 2.92 -14.28 -8.21
CA PRO A 78 3.71 -15.05 -9.17
C PRO A 78 3.65 -16.56 -8.87
N TYR A 79 3.01 -16.91 -7.76
CA TYR A 79 2.70 -18.25 -7.32
C TYR A 79 1.21 -18.57 -7.56
N LYS A 80 0.62 -18.13 -8.66
CA LYS A 80 -0.65 -18.69 -9.13
C LYS A 80 -0.28 -19.71 -10.20
N ASP A 81 -0.32 -20.97 -9.82
CA ASP A 81 -0.48 -22.05 -10.80
C ASP A 81 -1.94 -22.01 -11.26
N GLU A 82 -2.13 -22.31 -12.54
CA GLU A 82 -3.42 -22.75 -13.09
C GLU A 82 -4.01 -23.89 -12.25
#